data_AF-A0A8J8DPV5-F1
#
_entry.id   AF-A0A8J8DPV5-F1
#
_cell.length_a   1.000
_cell.length_b   1.000
_cell.length_c   1.000
_cell.angle_alpha   90.00
_cell.angle_beta   90.00
_cell.angle_gamma   90.00
#
_symmetry.space_group_name_H-M   'P 1'
#
loop_
_entity.id
_entity.type
_entity.pdbx_description
1 polymer ?
#
loop_
_entity_poly.entity_id
_entity_poly.type
_entity_poly.pdbx_seq_one_letter_code
_entity_poly.pdbx_strand_id
1 'polypeptide(L)'
;MEPFQLHAILQISALLGFVVAIYYARMHRLQMHHRFIYRGIVLLTVGVVYMIYNVGGVPLVHGKMGLFVYFYIILTALSGRLFFARKITKNQHKFLAITAVTLLILQIVFALYNFVF
;
A
#
# COMPACT_ATOMS: atom_id res chain seq x y z
N MET A 1 4.92 15.40 -16.85
CA MET A 1 4.07 15.27 -15.65
C MET A 1 4.97 15.49 -14.45
N GLU A 2 4.59 16.37 -13.52
CA GLU A 2 5.43 16.67 -12.35
C GLU A 2 5.68 15.39 -11.54
N PRO A 3 6.89 15.15 -11.00
CA PRO A 3 7.22 13.93 -10.25
C PRO A 3 6.21 13.60 -9.15
N PHE A 4 5.70 14.62 -8.47
CA PHE A 4 4.69 14.48 -7.41
C PHE A 4 3.34 13.98 -7.93
N GLN A 5 2.92 14.41 -9.13
CA GLN A 5 1.66 13.97 -9.75
C GLN A 5 1.73 12.49 -10.14
N LEU A 6 2.84 12.07 -10.75
CA LEU A 6 3.03 10.66 -11.10
C LEU A 6 3.08 9.78 -9.86
N HIS A 7 3.80 10.21 -8.81
CA HIS A 7 3.81 9.54 -7.52
C HIS A 7 2.39 9.37 -6.97
N ALA A 8 1.59 10.44 -6.94
CA ALA A 8 0.21 10.40 -6.44
C ALA A 8 -0.67 9.42 -7.25
N ILE A 9 -0.58 9.44 -8.58
CA ILE A 9 -1.32 8.52 -9.46
C ILE A 9 -0.97 7.07 -9.15
N LEU A 10 0.31 6.77 -8.94
CA LEU A 10 0.76 5.42 -8.58
C LEU A 10 0.23 4.98 -7.21
N GLN A 11 0.23 5.86 -6.21
CA GLN A 11 -0.30 5.56 -4.86
C GLN A 11 -1.82 5.33 -4.88
N ILE A 12 -2.57 6.17 -5.58
CA ILE A 12 -4.03 6.02 -5.73
C ILE A 12 -4.35 4.73 -6.49
N SER A 13 -3.62 4.43 -7.56
CA SER A 13 -3.80 3.20 -8.34
C SER A 13 -3.49 1.95 -7.51
N ALA A 14 -2.47 2.02 -6.64
CA ALA A 14 -2.16 0.95 -5.70
C ALA A 14 -3.28 0.73 -4.68
N LEU A 15 -3.81 1.82 -4.10
CA LEU A 15 -4.95 1.77 -3.18
C LEU A 15 -6.18 1.13 -3.85
N LEU A 16 -6.53 1.54 -5.07
CA LEU A 16 -7.62 0.94 -5.84
C LEU A 16 -7.39 -0.56 -6.06
N GLY A 17 -6.16 -0.95 -6.38
CA GLY A 17 -5.75 -2.35 -6.47
C GLY A 17 -6.05 -3.13 -5.18
N PHE A 18 -5.72 -2.57 -4.01
CA PHE A 18 -6.02 -3.21 -2.73
C PHE A 18 -7.51 -3.30 -2.42
N VAL A 19 -8.29 -2.26 -2.73
CA VAL A 19 -9.75 -2.28 -2.57
C VAL A 19 -10.37 -3.37 -3.44
N VAL A 20 -9.96 -3.47 -4.70
CA VAL A 20 -10.41 -4.52 -5.62
C VAL A 20 -9.97 -5.91 -5.14
N ALA A 21 -8.75 -6.02 -4.59
CA ALA A 21 -8.30 -7.28 -3.99
C ALA A 21 -9.20 -7.73 -2.83
N ILE A 22 -9.62 -6.80 -1.97
CA ILE A 22 -10.55 -7.09 -0.86
C ILE A 22 -11.92 -7.52 -1.39
N TYR A 23 -12.42 -6.87 -2.44
CA TYR A 23 -13.64 -7.28 -3.12
C TYR A 23 -13.57 -8.74 -3.61
N TYR A 24 -12.49 -9.12 -4.31
CA TYR A 24 -12.32 -10.49 -4.77
C TYR A 24 -12.13 -11.51 -3.64
N ALA A 25 -11.56 -11.11 -2.50
CA ALA A 25 -11.50 -11.96 -1.31
C ALA A 25 -12.90 -12.28 -0.78
N ARG A 26 -13.83 -11.31 -0.78
CA ARG A 26 -15.24 -11.54 -0.40
C ARG A 26 -15.98 -12.45 -1.38
N MET A 27 -15.64 -12.39 -2.67
CA MET A 27 -16.18 -13.31 -3.68
C MET A 27 -15.52 -14.69 -3.69
N HIS A 28 -14.63 -14.99 -2.74
CA HIS A 28 -13.84 -16.23 -2.70
C HIS A 28 -12.96 -16.47 -3.96
N ARG A 29 -12.66 -15.42 -4.73
CA ARG A 29 -11.79 -15.48 -5.93
C ARG A 29 -10.34 -15.19 -5.55
N LEU A 30 -9.71 -16.11 -4.82
CA LEU A 30 -8.37 -15.92 -4.23
C LEU A 30 -7.26 -15.63 -5.25
N GLN A 31 -7.32 -16.22 -6.43
CA GLN A 31 -6.34 -15.94 -7.50
C GLN A 31 -6.39 -14.47 -7.93
N MET A 32 -7.60 -13.91 -8.08
CA MET A 32 -7.78 -12.51 -8.43
C MET A 32 -7.38 -11.60 -7.28
N HIS A 33 -7.76 -11.94 -6.04
CA HIS A 33 -7.32 -11.25 -4.84
C HIS A 33 -5.79 -11.08 -4.82
N HIS A 34 -5.03 -12.17 -4.94
CA HIS A 34 -3.57 -12.10 -4.91
C HIS A 34 -2.98 -11.34 -6.10
N ARG A 35 -3.51 -11.51 -7.32
CA ARG A 35 -3.06 -10.72 -8.49
C ARG A 35 -3.16 -9.22 -8.25
N PHE A 36 -4.26 -8.75 -7.65
CA PHE A 36 -4.44 -7.34 -7.35
C PHE A 36 -3.57 -6.86 -6.18
N ILE A 37 -3.35 -7.69 -5.14
CA ILE A 37 -2.36 -7.39 -4.10
C ILE A 37 -0.97 -7.19 -4.69
N TYR A 38 -0.50 -8.11 -5.55
CA TYR A 38 0.84 -8.00 -6.14
C TYR A 38 0.97 -6.78 -7.05
N ARG A 39 -0.03 -6.49 -7.89
CA ARG A 39 -0.05 -5.27 -8.71
C ARG A 39 0.00 -4.00 -7.85
N GLY A 40 -0.77 -3.95 -6.76
CA GLY A 40 -0.76 -2.83 -5.83
C GLY A 40 0.61 -2.62 -5.18
N ILE A 41 1.26 -3.69 -4.73
CA ILE A 41 2.62 -3.62 -4.15
C ILE A 41 3.63 -3.12 -5.17
N VAL A 42 3.58 -3.61 -6.42
CA VAL A 42 4.49 -3.16 -7.49
C VAL A 42 4.31 -1.66 -7.74
N LEU A 43 3.07 -1.18 -7.89
CA LEU A 43 2.79 0.25 -8.09
C LEU A 43 3.29 1.11 -6.92
N LEU A 44 3.06 0.67 -5.69
CA LEU A 44 3.56 1.31 -4.47
C LEU A 44 5.09 1.38 -4.47
N THR A 45 5.75 0.27 -4.75
CA THR A 45 7.22 0.16 -4.78
C THR A 45 7.80 1.11 -5.82
N VAL A 46 7.25 1.10 -7.04
CA VAL A 46 7.67 2.00 -8.12
C VAL A 46 7.45 3.46 -7.70
N GLY A 47 6.30 3.80 -7.13
CA GLY A 47 6.01 5.17 -6.68
C GLY A 47 6.95 5.65 -5.57
N VAL A 48 7.28 4.80 -4.60
CA VAL A 48 8.23 5.11 -3.52
C VAL A 48 9.64 5.30 -4.05
N VAL A 49 10.15 4.34 -4.83
CA VAL A 49 11.51 4.40 -5.40
C VAL A 49 11.66 5.61 -6.32
N TYR A 50 10.66 5.85 -7.17
CA TYR A 50 10.63 7.00 -8.06
C TYR A 50 10.71 8.32 -7.29
N MET A 51 9.96 8.47 -6.19
CA MET A 51 10.01 9.71 -5.42
C MET A 51 11.34 9.89 -4.69
N ILE A 52 11.89 8.81 -4.11
CA ILE A 52 13.21 8.83 -3.45
C ILE A 52 14.29 9.27 -4.43
N TYR A 53 14.26 8.74 -5.66
CA TYR A 53 15.20 9.12 -6.70
C TYR A 53 15.09 10.61 -7.06
N ASN A 54 13.88 11.13 -7.27
CA ASN A 54 13.68 12.53 -7.68
C ASN A 54 13.97 13.54 -6.56
N VAL A 55 13.70 13.21 -5.30
CA VAL A 55 13.96 14.10 -4.15
C VAL A 55 15.40 13.96 -3.63
N GLY A 56 16.12 12.90 -4.02
CA GLY A 56 17.46 12.60 -3.50
C GLY A 56 17.43 12.08 -2.05
N GLY A 57 16.35 11.39 -1.65
CA GLY A 57 16.21 10.82 -0.31
C GLY A 57 14.80 10.94 0.28
N VAL A 58 14.72 11.03 1.61
CA VAL A 58 13.45 11.08 2.37
C VAL A 58 13.47 12.23 3.41
N PRO A 59 13.64 13.50 2.98
CA PRO A 59 13.81 14.61 3.90
C PRO A 59 12.50 14.98 4.63
N LEU A 60 11.37 14.86 3.93
CA LEU A 60 10.06 15.30 4.43
C LEU A 60 9.44 14.29 5.40
N VAL A 61 8.70 14.80 6.41
CA VAL A 61 7.94 13.98 7.37
C VAL A 61 6.95 13.07 6.64
N HIS A 62 6.26 13.60 5.61
CA HIS A 62 5.41 12.80 4.74
C HIS A 62 6.14 11.58 4.16
N GLY A 63 7.36 11.77 3.62
CA GLY A 63 8.15 10.67 3.06
C GLY A 63 8.54 9.61 4.10
N LYS A 64 8.92 10.04 5.32
CA LYS A 64 9.30 9.13 6.41
C LYS A 64 8.11 8.26 6.85
N MET A 65 6.93 8.87 7.03
CA MET A 65 5.71 8.15 7.34
C MET A 65 5.29 7.24 6.17
N GLY A 66 5.44 7.71 4.93
CA GLY A 66 5.14 6.93 3.73
C GLY A 66 5.99 5.66 3.63
N LEU A 67 7.27 5.73 3.98
CA LEU A 67 8.14 4.55 4.06
C LEU A 67 7.67 3.56 5.13
N PHE A 68 7.29 4.05 6.31
CA PHE A 68 6.73 3.19 7.35
C PHE A 68 5.48 2.46 6.86
N VAL A 69 4.54 3.17 6.22
CA VAL A 69 3.32 2.59 5.64
C VAL A 69 3.66 1.56 4.56
N TYR A 70 4.61 1.88 3.68
CA TYR A 70 5.08 0.96 2.64
C TYR A 70 5.63 -0.35 3.21
N PHE A 71 6.52 -0.29 4.21
CA PHE A 71 7.03 -1.49 4.87
C PHE A 71 5.93 -2.26 5.59
N TYR A 72 5.00 -1.58 6.25
CA TYR A 72 3.85 -2.21 6.91
C TYR A 72 2.99 -2.99 5.90
N ILE A 73 2.73 -2.45 4.71
CA ILE A 73 2.01 -3.13 3.63
C ILE A 73 2.76 -4.38 3.16
N ILE A 74 4.08 -4.29 2.96
CA ILE A 74 4.90 -5.46 2.58
C ILE A 74 4.83 -6.55 3.63
N LEU A 75 5.03 -6.21 4.90
CA LEU A 75 4.96 -7.16 6.02
C LEU A 75 3.56 -7.78 6.12
N THR A 76 2.52 -7.00 5.89
CA THR A 76 1.14 -7.49 5.84
C THR A 76 0.94 -8.50 4.72
N ALA A 77 1.45 -8.24 3.51
CA ALA A 77 1.39 -9.20 2.41
C ALA A 77 2.17 -10.49 2.73
N LEU A 78 3.36 -10.37 3.33
CA LEU A 78 4.17 -11.50 3.77
C LEU A 78 3.52 -12.30 4.90
N SER A 79 2.75 -11.64 5.77
CA SER A 79 1.98 -12.31 6.84
C SER A 79 0.98 -13.33 6.29
N GLY A 80 0.60 -13.26 5.01
CA GLY A 80 -0.19 -14.30 4.34
C GLY A 80 0.49 -15.67 4.38
N ARG A 81 1.83 -15.73 4.34
CA ARG A 81 2.59 -16.98 4.52
C ARG A 81 2.49 -17.50 5.96
N LEU A 82 2.49 -16.60 6.94
CA LEU A 82 2.30 -16.96 8.35
C LEU A 82 0.89 -17.48 8.61
N PHE A 83 -0.11 -16.90 7.94
CA PHE A 83 -1.49 -17.42 7.97
C PHE A 83 -1.56 -18.82 7.35
N PHE A 84 -0.93 -19.03 6.19
CA PHE A 84 -0.86 -20.35 5.55
C PHE A 84 -0.15 -21.39 6.44
N ALA A 85 0.94 -21.00 7.10
CA ALA A 85 1.66 -21.82 8.07
C ALA A 85 0.93 -21.97 9.43
N ARG A 86 -0.29 -21.44 9.55
CA ARG A 86 -1.13 -21.47 10.77
C ARG A 86 -0.46 -20.82 12.00
N LYS A 87 0.49 -19.90 11.78
CA LYS A 87 1.16 -19.13 12.84
C LYS A 87 0.35 -17.92 13.29
N ILE A 88 -0.51 -17.40 12.42
CA ILE A 88 -1.50 -16.37 12.74
C ILE A 88 -2.89 -16.81 12.28
N THR A 89 -3.92 -16.30 12.95
CA THR A 89 -5.31 -16.55 12.61
C THR A 89 -5.76 -15.69 11.43
N LYS A 90 -6.86 -16.09 10.79
CA LYS A 90 -7.53 -15.30 9.74
C LYS A 90 -7.88 -13.89 10.22
N ASN A 91 -8.34 -13.76 11.48
CA ASN A 91 -8.73 -12.47 12.05
C ASN A 91 -7.52 -11.55 12.26
N GLN A 92 -6.39 -12.09 12.70
CA GLN A 92 -5.14 -11.34 12.81
C GLN A 92 -4.64 -10.85 11.44
N HIS A 93 -4.60 -11.74 10.42
CA HIS A 93 -4.20 -11.33 9.08
C HIS A 93 -5.15 -10.28 8.49
N LYS A 94 -6.47 -10.45 8.69
CA LYS A 94 -7.48 -9.47 8.26
C LYS A 94 -7.29 -8.12 8.95
N PHE A 95 -6.99 -8.11 10.26
CA PHE A 95 -6.71 -6.89 10.99
C PHE A 95 -5.49 -6.15 10.42
N LEU A 96 -4.38 -6.85 10.20
CA LEU A 96 -3.19 -6.28 9.55
C LEU A 96 -3.54 -5.69 8.17
N ALA A 97 -4.30 -6.41 7.35
CA ALA A 97 -4.73 -5.94 6.03
C ALA A 97 -5.59 -4.67 6.09
N ILE A 98 -6.56 -4.60 7.00
CA ILE A 98 -7.40 -3.41 7.19
C ILE A 98 -6.52 -2.23 7.65
N THR A 99 -5.67 -2.43 8.65
CA THR A 99 -4.77 -1.40 9.16
C THR A 99 -3.85 -0.87 8.06
N ALA A 100 -3.28 -1.76 7.22
CA ALA A 100 -2.42 -1.37 6.12
C ALA A 100 -3.14 -0.48 5.09
N VAL A 101 -4.37 -0.82 4.72
CA VAL A 101 -5.18 -0.02 3.79
C VAL A 101 -5.58 1.32 4.43
N THR A 102 -5.98 1.33 5.70
CA THR A 102 -6.32 2.56 6.42
C THR A 102 -5.12 3.50 6.51
N LEU A 103 -3.94 2.98 6.84
CA LEU A 103 -2.70 3.77 6.88
C LEU A 103 -2.36 4.37 5.51
N LEU A 104 -2.56 3.63 4.42
CA LEU A 104 -2.36 4.16 3.07
C LEU A 104 -3.34 5.29 2.73
N ILE A 105 -4.62 5.14 3.09
CA ILE A 105 -5.64 6.18 2.91
C ILE A 105 -5.23 7.45 3.68
N LEU A 106 -4.90 7.30 4.97
CA LEU A 106 -4.47 8.43 5.81
C LEU A 106 -3.23 9.12 5.23
N GLN A 107 -2.28 8.34 4.71
CA GLN A 107 -1.08 8.88 4.09
C GLN A 107 -1.40 9.70 2.83
N ILE A 108 -2.34 9.24 1.98
CA ILE A 108 -2.79 9.98 0.80
C ILE A 108 -3.51 11.26 1.21
N VAL A 109 -4.41 11.20 2.20
CA VAL A 109 -5.12 12.39 2.72
C VAL A 109 -4.12 13.40 3.31
N PHE A 110 -3.12 12.92 4.07
CA PHE A 110 -2.06 13.76 4.59
C PHE A 110 -1.25 14.44 3.47
N ALA A 111 -0.99 13.74 2.36
CA ALA A 111 -0.36 14.35 1.19
C ALA A 111 -1.21 15.48 0.60
N LEU A 112 -2.50 15.23 0.39
CA LEU A 112 -3.43 16.21 -0.18
C LEU A 112 -3.49 17.48 0.70
N TYR A 113 -3.55 17.31 2.01
CA TYR A 113 -3.59 18.44 2.95
C TYR A 113 -2.30 19.28 2.98
N ASN A 114 -1.13 18.70 2.71
CA ASN A 114 0.15 19.43 2.82
C ASN A 114 0.68 19.95 1.47
N PHE A 115 0.25 19.38 0.35
CA PHE A 115 0.84 19.66 -0.97
C PHE A 115 -0.17 20.14 -2.01
N VAL A 116 -1.47 20.12 -1.71
CA VAL A 116 -2.52 20.52 -2.66
C VAL A 116 -3.41 21.62 -2.08
N PHE A 117 -3.85 21.46 -0.84
CA PHE A 117 -4.58 22.47 -0.09
C PHE A 117 -3.63 23.38 0.69
#